data_AF-A0A972S3N6-F1
#
_entry.id   AF-A0A972S3N6-F1
#
_cell.length_a   1.000
_cell.length_b   1.000
_cell.length_c   1.000
_cell.angle_alpha   90.00
_cell.angle_beta   90.00
_cell.angle_gamma   90.00
#
_symmetry.space_group_name_H-M   'P 1'
#
loop_
_entity.id
_entity.type
_entity.pdbx_description
1 polymer ?
#
loop_
_entity_poly.entity_id
_entity_poly.type
_entity_poly.pdbx_seq_one_letter_code
_entity_poly.pdbx_strand_id
1 'polypeptide(L)'
;MSPWSSVEAPKRSVDLRSVLSGYDYLNALRQKAGLVTLSRNVLLEQAAQNHSDYMVKNNYPNHTERESDPGYTGTDPGERALYVGYPSRMVLENLSFGRSYVYDAIDSLMSAIYHRFVFLNEWIDEIGIGYAQDSSFSYTYAYTFDMGNSKIAYLCSDEYPDFDGEGAYVYGICADEQKKIAKQDYIDALGSIGLSNASIILWPYKDATDIPPVFYEESPDPLPECSVSGYPVSVKFNTYKTSSQPSLVEFALYEDEEQIDDIKILTYNSDPNGLFSGYEFALMPLRRLKWGGHYSVLFTYEIDGDVHTIRWGFTTKDLPYDVIQIGADRSPIVIESDKMYALYFIPQDCNDQFESLSYRYDSGVESVELFAYDRNTLILRAAGGDGARIEILVNGEVLEVELGSGVEETQSSSSIQSSSSESSDVSVSQETSTSSANSSSSEEISSSSSNSSQNLSSSSSSQTLSSSSSSLSSSSAQSLSSLSSSMSSAADTQESQSVSSSLSSASSAQSSVESVDEERLCEEKGYIWIDGLCIEAHYASSTSSEIATTSFEAQSSSIDLSSQQEYVEQLVQVLVALGHIPIQGYFAYYGPQDYSDPYAWVYLSKSQKV
;
A
#
# COMPACT_ATOMS: atom_id res chain seq x y z
N MET A 1 -45.26 -17.54 -28.66
CA MET A 1 -46.02 -16.93 -27.56
C MET A 1 -45.37 -17.39 -26.28
N SER A 2 -44.46 -16.57 -25.75
CA SER A 2 -43.73 -16.85 -24.51
C SER A 2 -44.48 -16.24 -23.32
N PRO A 3 -44.61 -16.98 -22.20
CA PRO A 3 -44.86 -16.37 -20.92
C PRO A 3 -43.77 -16.85 -19.94
N TRP A 4 -42.65 -16.15 -19.91
CA TRP A 4 -41.74 -16.18 -18.77
C TRP A 4 -41.56 -14.73 -18.34
N SER A 5 -42.36 -14.32 -17.37
CA SER A 5 -42.06 -13.14 -16.56
C SER A 5 -40.85 -13.48 -15.72
N SER A 6 -39.70 -12.93 -16.11
CA SER A 6 -38.52 -12.84 -15.26
C SER A 6 -38.92 -12.22 -13.93
N VAL A 7 -38.76 -12.96 -12.83
CA VAL A 7 -38.63 -12.32 -11.53
C VAL A 7 -37.31 -11.57 -11.58
N GLU A 8 -37.38 -10.27 -11.78
CA GLU A 8 -36.22 -9.39 -11.72
C GLU A 8 -35.62 -9.51 -10.31
N ALA A 9 -34.36 -9.96 -10.23
CA ALA A 9 -33.50 -9.58 -9.11
C ALA A 9 -33.62 -8.05 -8.97
N PRO A 10 -33.73 -7.49 -7.75
CA PRO A 10 -34.06 -6.10 -7.58
C PRO A 10 -33.07 -5.26 -8.38
N LYS A 11 -33.59 -4.59 -9.44
CA LYS A 11 -32.88 -3.55 -10.17
C LYS A 11 -32.63 -2.41 -9.20
N ARG A 12 -31.59 -2.53 -8.38
CA ARG A 12 -31.01 -1.40 -7.64
C ARG A 12 -30.31 -0.55 -8.69
N SER A 13 -30.95 0.55 -9.04
CA SER A 13 -30.31 1.71 -9.65
C SER A 13 -28.92 1.89 -9.05
N VAL A 14 -27.88 2.05 -9.88
CA VAL A 14 -26.55 2.50 -9.46
C VAL A 14 -26.75 3.67 -8.50
N ASP A 15 -26.55 3.41 -7.22
CA ASP A 15 -26.81 4.40 -6.19
C ASP A 15 -25.61 5.33 -6.20
N LEU A 16 -25.77 6.59 -6.62
CA LEU A 16 -24.73 7.62 -6.46
C LEU A 16 -24.27 7.75 -5.00
N ARG A 17 -25.07 7.25 -4.04
CA ARG A 17 -24.66 7.11 -2.64
C ARG A 17 -23.56 6.06 -2.45
N SER A 18 -23.35 5.10 -3.36
CA SER A 18 -22.25 4.12 -3.30
C SER A 18 -20.88 4.79 -3.53
N VAL A 19 -20.69 5.59 -4.60
CA VAL A 19 -19.43 6.32 -4.82
C VAL A 19 -19.20 7.38 -3.74
N LEU A 20 -20.24 8.15 -3.37
CA LEU A 20 -20.14 9.10 -2.24
C LEU A 20 -19.75 8.39 -0.94
N SER A 21 -20.28 7.19 -0.70
CA SER A 21 -19.89 6.39 0.46
C SER A 21 -18.49 5.77 0.35
N GLY A 22 -17.93 5.65 -0.86
CA GLY A 22 -16.54 5.22 -1.07
C GLY A 22 -15.54 6.23 -0.55
N TYR A 23 -15.78 7.53 -0.77
CA TYR A 23 -14.97 8.60 -0.17
C TYR A 23 -14.98 8.52 1.36
N ASP A 24 -16.18 8.43 1.96
CA ASP A 24 -16.34 8.36 3.41
C ASP A 24 -15.68 7.09 3.99
N TYR A 25 -15.82 5.95 3.30
CA TYR A 25 -15.24 4.70 3.72
C TYR A 25 -13.72 4.72 3.71
N LEU A 26 -13.11 5.10 2.58
CA LEU A 26 -11.66 5.20 2.47
C LEU A 26 -11.11 6.20 3.50
N ASN A 27 -11.79 7.34 3.69
CA ASN A 27 -11.41 8.31 4.71
C ASN A 27 -11.50 7.75 6.14
N ALA A 28 -12.52 6.94 6.44
CA ALA A 28 -12.61 6.25 7.72
C ALA A 28 -11.45 5.26 7.92
N LEU A 29 -11.06 4.51 6.89
CA LEU A 29 -9.90 3.61 6.93
C LEU A 29 -8.59 4.40 7.16
N ARG A 30 -8.38 5.48 6.40
CA ARG A 30 -7.21 6.37 6.54
C ARG A 30 -7.11 6.96 7.94
N GLN A 31 -8.20 7.51 8.49
CA GLN A 31 -8.23 8.06 9.85
C GLN A 31 -7.88 7.02 10.91
N LYS A 32 -8.43 5.80 10.79
CA LYS A 32 -8.13 4.70 11.71
C LYS A 32 -6.67 4.25 11.62
N ALA A 33 -6.05 4.36 10.44
CA ALA A 33 -4.61 4.14 10.24
C ALA A 33 -3.73 5.34 10.67
N GLY A 34 -4.34 6.44 11.14
CA GLY A 34 -3.63 7.62 11.61
C GLY A 34 -3.29 8.66 10.53
N LEU A 35 -3.95 8.61 9.38
CA LEU A 35 -3.76 9.54 8.27
C LEU A 35 -4.88 10.60 8.21
N VAL A 36 -4.58 11.74 7.59
CA VAL A 36 -5.57 12.76 7.23
C VAL A 36 -6.55 12.22 6.19
N THR A 37 -7.77 12.77 6.22
CA THR A 37 -8.79 12.51 5.19
C THR A 37 -8.41 13.18 3.88
N LEU A 38 -8.76 12.55 2.78
CA LEU A 38 -8.67 13.10 1.44
C LEU A 38 -9.91 13.92 1.12
N SER A 39 -9.70 15.14 0.62
CA SER A 39 -10.74 16.03 0.13
C SER A 39 -11.13 15.66 -1.29
N ARG A 40 -12.43 15.67 -1.61
CA ARG A 40 -12.89 15.43 -2.97
C ARG A 40 -12.43 16.54 -3.92
N ASN A 41 -11.74 16.17 -4.98
CA ASN A 41 -11.34 17.07 -6.06
C ASN A 41 -12.10 16.73 -7.35
N VAL A 42 -12.83 17.71 -7.90
CA VAL A 42 -13.70 17.48 -9.08
C VAL A 42 -12.93 17.24 -10.37
N LEU A 43 -11.68 17.73 -10.48
CA LEU A 43 -10.84 17.50 -11.65
C LEU A 43 -10.27 16.08 -11.62
N LEU A 44 -9.71 15.65 -10.49
CA LEU A 44 -9.29 14.26 -10.30
C LEU A 44 -10.46 13.29 -10.46
N GLU A 45 -11.67 13.66 -10.01
CA GLU A 45 -12.86 12.82 -10.22
C GLU A 45 -13.22 12.69 -11.70
N GLN A 46 -13.08 13.76 -12.47
CA GLN A 46 -13.32 13.71 -13.91
C GLN A 46 -12.26 12.89 -14.64
N ALA A 47 -10.98 12.99 -14.25
CA ALA A 47 -9.90 12.15 -14.79
C ALA A 47 -10.16 10.66 -14.51
N ALA A 48 -10.44 10.33 -13.25
CA ALA A 48 -10.76 8.98 -12.82
C ALA A 48 -12.01 8.43 -13.54
N GLN A 49 -13.04 9.25 -13.71
CA GLN A 49 -14.26 8.87 -14.43
C GLN A 49 -13.98 8.59 -15.91
N ASN A 50 -13.21 9.45 -16.59
CA ASN A 50 -12.81 9.22 -17.97
C ASN A 50 -12.04 7.91 -18.13
N HIS A 51 -11.14 7.62 -17.20
CA HIS A 51 -10.34 6.41 -17.24
C HIS A 51 -11.16 5.13 -16.95
N SER A 52 -12.09 5.20 -15.99
CA SER A 52 -13.05 4.12 -15.76
C SER A 52 -13.89 3.84 -17.02
N ASP A 53 -14.40 4.88 -17.67
CA ASP A 53 -15.15 4.76 -18.93
C ASP A 53 -14.28 4.16 -20.05
N TYR A 54 -13.01 4.57 -20.13
CA TYR A 54 -12.03 4.03 -21.08
C TYR A 54 -11.77 2.54 -20.85
N MET A 55 -11.52 2.10 -19.61
CA MET A 55 -11.27 0.70 -19.26
C MET A 55 -12.45 -0.20 -19.66
N VAL A 56 -13.67 0.23 -19.34
CA VAL A 56 -14.89 -0.52 -19.65
C VAL A 56 -15.10 -0.59 -21.16
N LYS A 57 -14.98 0.54 -21.86
CA LYS A 57 -15.21 0.63 -23.30
C LYS A 57 -14.23 -0.19 -24.13
N ASN A 58 -12.99 -0.28 -23.69
CA ASN A 58 -11.93 -0.98 -24.41
C ASN A 58 -11.62 -2.37 -23.84
N ASN A 59 -12.27 -2.76 -22.75
CA ASN A 59 -11.97 -3.97 -21.98
C ASN A 59 -10.47 -4.11 -21.69
N TYR A 60 -9.87 -3.02 -21.22
CA TYR A 60 -8.43 -2.89 -20.99
C TYR A 60 -8.18 -2.36 -19.57
N PRO A 61 -8.20 -3.23 -18.54
CA PRO A 61 -8.00 -2.84 -17.14
C PRO A 61 -6.51 -2.61 -16.87
N ASN A 62 -6.03 -1.40 -17.17
CA ASN A 62 -4.62 -1.03 -17.05
C ASN A 62 -4.51 0.44 -16.67
N HIS A 63 -3.45 0.80 -15.92
CA HIS A 63 -3.15 2.18 -15.56
C HIS A 63 -2.86 3.09 -16.76
N THR A 64 -2.59 2.49 -17.93
CA THR A 64 -2.30 3.22 -19.16
C THR A 64 -3.47 3.26 -20.13
N GLU A 65 -3.54 4.34 -20.92
CA GLU A 65 -4.39 4.42 -22.11
C GLU A 65 -3.55 4.37 -23.39
N ARG A 66 -4.17 3.87 -24.46
CA ARG A 66 -3.57 3.82 -25.80
C ARG A 66 -4.21 4.91 -26.66
N GLU A 67 -3.38 5.75 -27.28
CA GLU A 67 -3.84 6.86 -28.13
C GLU A 67 -4.78 6.43 -29.27
N SER A 68 -4.63 5.20 -29.78
CA SER A 68 -5.49 4.66 -30.84
C SER A 68 -6.91 4.33 -30.39
N ASP A 69 -7.14 4.20 -29.09
CA ASP A 69 -8.36 3.62 -28.55
C ASP A 69 -9.39 4.71 -28.22
N PRO A 70 -10.68 4.47 -28.50
CA PRO A 70 -11.70 5.49 -28.35
C PRO A 70 -11.90 5.86 -26.87
N GLY A 71 -11.89 7.16 -26.59
CA GLY A 71 -11.99 7.69 -25.22
C GLY A 71 -10.65 8.03 -24.58
N TYR A 72 -9.53 7.92 -25.32
CA TYR A 72 -8.22 8.36 -24.87
C TYR A 72 -8.22 9.82 -24.40
N THR A 73 -7.63 10.03 -23.22
CA THR A 73 -7.45 11.33 -22.57
C THR A 73 -6.01 11.58 -22.13
N GLY A 74 -5.18 10.52 -21.99
CA GLY A 74 -3.76 10.63 -21.65
C GLY A 74 -3.18 9.25 -21.35
N THR A 75 -1.89 9.06 -21.61
CA THR A 75 -1.22 7.75 -21.48
C THR A 75 -1.20 7.29 -20.03
N ASP A 76 -0.86 8.17 -19.08
CA ASP A 76 -0.72 7.86 -17.66
C ASP A 76 -1.66 8.74 -16.79
N PRO A 77 -1.81 8.46 -15.48
CA PRO A 77 -2.71 9.21 -14.60
C PRO A 77 -2.43 10.72 -14.58
N GLY A 78 -1.16 11.11 -14.64
CA GLY A 78 -0.74 12.51 -14.66
C GLY A 78 -1.21 13.20 -15.95
N GLU A 79 -0.97 12.60 -17.11
CA GLU A 79 -1.45 13.12 -18.40
C GLU A 79 -2.98 13.24 -18.44
N ARG A 80 -3.70 12.25 -17.92
CA ARG A 80 -5.17 12.27 -17.83
C ARG A 80 -5.69 13.37 -16.90
N ALA A 81 -5.00 13.61 -15.79
CA ALA A 81 -5.32 14.71 -14.89
C ALA A 81 -5.09 16.08 -15.56
N LEU A 82 -3.99 16.24 -16.31
CA LEU A 82 -3.75 17.46 -17.09
C LEU A 82 -4.82 17.68 -18.16
N TYR A 83 -5.29 16.62 -18.83
CA TYR A 83 -6.32 16.71 -19.86
C TYR A 83 -7.61 17.37 -19.37
N VAL A 84 -7.98 17.13 -18.11
CA VAL A 84 -9.16 17.74 -17.47
C VAL A 84 -8.86 19.06 -16.76
N GLY A 85 -7.60 19.52 -16.79
CA GLY A 85 -7.16 20.80 -16.24
C GLY A 85 -6.65 20.74 -14.80
N TYR A 86 -6.40 19.56 -14.23
CA TYR A 86 -5.65 19.47 -12.98
C TYR A 86 -4.21 19.98 -13.23
N PRO A 87 -3.65 20.87 -12.39
CA PRO A 87 -2.43 21.59 -12.74
C PRO A 87 -1.14 20.77 -12.59
N SER A 88 -1.17 19.61 -11.93
CA SER A 88 0.02 18.78 -11.65
C SER A 88 -0.06 17.41 -12.31
N ARG A 89 1.10 16.88 -12.73
CA ARG A 89 1.28 15.48 -13.15
C ARG A 89 1.46 14.52 -11.96
N MET A 90 1.63 15.03 -10.74
CA MET A 90 1.86 14.22 -9.53
C MET A 90 0.53 13.61 -9.05
N VAL A 91 0.14 12.51 -9.69
CA VAL A 91 -1.09 11.76 -9.40
C VAL A 91 -0.72 10.32 -9.07
N LEU A 92 -1.23 9.84 -7.94
CA LEU A 92 -1.22 8.42 -7.61
C LEU A 92 -2.55 7.81 -8.02
N GLU A 93 -2.52 6.58 -8.54
CA GLU A 93 -3.71 5.89 -9.00
C GLU A 93 -3.82 4.50 -8.38
N ASN A 94 -5.02 4.16 -7.92
CA ASN A 94 -5.46 2.78 -7.78
C ASN A 94 -6.61 2.52 -8.75
N LEU A 95 -6.71 1.30 -9.28
CA LEU A 95 -7.85 0.89 -10.09
C LEU A 95 -8.35 -0.49 -9.71
N SER A 96 -9.64 -0.74 -9.90
CA SER A 96 -10.27 -2.04 -9.65
C SER A 96 -11.20 -2.39 -10.80
N PHE A 97 -11.13 -3.65 -11.25
CA PHE A 97 -11.97 -4.16 -12.34
C PHE A 97 -12.70 -5.44 -11.92
N GLY A 98 -13.97 -5.57 -12.32
CA GLY A 98 -14.82 -6.74 -12.04
C GLY A 98 -15.52 -6.76 -10.68
N ARG A 99 -15.43 -5.68 -9.89
CA ARG A 99 -16.07 -5.58 -8.57
C ARG A 99 -17.30 -4.69 -8.64
N SER A 100 -18.46 -5.18 -8.18
CA SER A 100 -19.75 -4.49 -8.32
C SER A 100 -19.96 -3.35 -7.32
N TYR A 101 -19.20 -3.33 -6.22
CA TYR A 101 -19.35 -2.36 -5.14
C TYR A 101 -18.02 -1.70 -4.79
N VAL A 102 -18.05 -0.39 -4.56
CA VAL A 102 -16.84 0.38 -4.25
C VAL A 102 -16.17 -0.05 -2.94
N TYR A 103 -16.94 -0.51 -1.94
CA TYR A 103 -16.38 -1.02 -0.68
C TYR A 103 -15.54 -2.26 -0.92
N ASP A 104 -16.04 -3.20 -1.74
CA ASP A 104 -15.30 -4.41 -2.11
C ASP A 104 -14.07 -4.09 -2.95
N ALA A 105 -14.14 -3.04 -3.78
CA ALA A 105 -12.99 -2.52 -4.51
C ALA A 105 -11.92 -1.97 -3.57
N ILE A 106 -12.32 -1.11 -2.62
CA ILE A 106 -11.42 -0.55 -1.61
C ILE A 106 -10.82 -1.68 -0.75
N ASP A 107 -11.64 -2.60 -0.22
CA ASP A 107 -11.16 -3.69 0.64
C ASP A 107 -10.16 -4.61 -0.06
N SER A 108 -10.39 -4.89 -1.35
CA SER A 108 -9.45 -5.67 -2.18
C SER A 108 -8.16 -4.91 -2.46
N LEU A 109 -8.25 -3.62 -2.76
CA LEU A 109 -7.06 -2.80 -3.00
C LEU A 109 -6.29 -2.58 -1.70
N MET A 110 -6.98 -2.59 -0.55
CA MET A 110 -6.36 -2.60 0.77
C MET A 110 -5.79 -3.97 1.12
N SER A 111 -6.18 -5.08 0.48
CA SER A 111 -5.50 -6.38 0.66
C SER A 111 -4.25 -6.52 -0.22
N ALA A 112 -4.23 -5.86 -1.38
CA ALA A 112 -3.10 -5.74 -2.30
C ALA A 112 -2.05 -4.76 -1.75
N ILE A 113 -0.79 -5.18 -1.62
CA ILE A 113 0.18 -4.44 -0.78
C ILE A 113 0.68 -3.15 -1.43
N TYR A 114 0.90 -3.14 -2.74
CA TYR A 114 1.34 -1.93 -3.45
C TYR A 114 0.19 -0.92 -3.51
N HIS A 115 -1.02 -1.39 -3.86
CA HIS A 115 -2.22 -0.53 -3.88
C HIS A 115 -2.57 0.01 -2.49
N ARG A 116 -2.36 -0.76 -1.42
CA ARG A 116 -2.53 -0.29 -0.04
C ARG A 116 -1.61 0.88 0.27
N PHE A 117 -0.33 0.80 -0.10
CA PHE A 117 0.61 1.90 0.14
C PHE A 117 0.27 3.16 -0.63
N VAL A 118 -0.36 3.02 -1.80
CA VAL A 118 -0.95 4.14 -2.54
C VAL A 118 -2.11 4.78 -1.77
N PHE A 119 -3.06 4.00 -1.25
CA PHE A 119 -4.17 4.53 -0.45
C PHE A 119 -3.75 5.11 0.90
N LEU A 120 -2.69 4.56 1.51
CA LEU A 120 -2.15 4.98 2.79
C LEU A 120 -0.96 5.94 2.67
N ASN A 121 -0.81 6.54 1.50
CA ASN A 121 0.26 7.46 1.23
C ASN A 121 0.13 8.75 2.06
N GLU A 122 1.25 9.21 2.64
CA GLU A 122 1.31 10.30 3.61
C GLU A 122 1.45 11.70 2.98
N TRP A 123 1.61 11.82 1.67
CA TRP A 123 1.76 13.11 0.98
C TRP A 123 0.55 13.52 0.15
N ILE A 124 -0.50 12.72 0.12
CA ILE A 124 -1.77 13.03 -0.55
C ILE A 124 -2.83 13.56 0.42
N ASP A 125 -3.63 14.52 -0.04
CA ASP A 125 -4.76 15.13 0.68
C ASP A 125 -5.99 15.37 -0.20
N GLU A 126 -5.94 14.97 -1.48
CA GLU A 126 -7.06 15.05 -2.42
C GLU A 126 -7.33 13.71 -3.09
N ILE A 127 -8.57 13.50 -3.51
CA ILE A 127 -8.97 12.31 -4.28
C ILE A 127 -10.16 12.58 -5.22
N GLY A 128 -10.17 11.90 -6.35
CA GLY A 128 -11.31 11.68 -7.23
C GLY A 128 -11.60 10.19 -7.41
N ILE A 129 -12.88 9.81 -7.43
CA ILE A 129 -13.31 8.42 -7.65
C ILE A 129 -14.19 8.35 -8.89
N GLY A 130 -13.73 7.62 -9.91
CA GLY A 130 -14.47 7.29 -11.12
C GLY A 130 -15.14 5.93 -11.02
N TYR A 131 -16.27 5.77 -11.74
CA TYR A 131 -16.97 4.49 -11.85
C TYR A 131 -17.59 4.31 -13.23
N ALA A 132 -17.36 3.15 -13.84
CA ALA A 132 -18.00 2.78 -15.09
C ALA A 132 -18.50 1.32 -15.07
N GLN A 133 -19.52 1.04 -15.86
CA GLN A 133 -20.09 -0.30 -16.03
C GLN A 133 -20.55 -0.50 -17.46
N ASP A 134 -20.26 -1.66 -18.06
CA ASP A 134 -20.90 -2.04 -19.32
C ASP A 134 -22.21 -2.78 -19.05
N SER A 135 -23.35 -2.16 -19.39
CA SER A 135 -24.66 -2.81 -19.26
C SER A 135 -24.87 -4.02 -20.17
N SER A 136 -24.02 -4.22 -21.18
CA SER A 136 -24.06 -5.32 -22.15
C SER A 136 -23.35 -6.58 -21.63
N PHE A 137 -22.40 -6.42 -20.71
CA PHE A 137 -21.68 -7.50 -20.04
C PHE A 137 -21.90 -7.38 -18.53
N SER A 138 -22.70 -8.28 -17.96
CA SER A 138 -23.22 -8.17 -16.59
C SER A 138 -22.19 -8.15 -15.45
N TYR A 139 -20.88 -8.24 -15.76
CA TYR A 139 -19.78 -8.34 -14.79
C TYR A 139 -18.62 -7.36 -15.04
N THR A 140 -18.75 -6.42 -15.98
CA THR A 140 -17.70 -5.43 -16.26
C THR A 140 -17.95 -4.17 -15.46
N TYR A 141 -17.31 -4.05 -14.29
CA TYR A 141 -17.29 -2.86 -13.44
C TYR A 141 -15.86 -2.33 -13.37
N ALA A 142 -15.68 -1.02 -13.46
CA ALA A 142 -14.38 -0.39 -13.27
C ALA A 142 -14.49 0.75 -12.25
N TYR A 143 -13.51 0.83 -11.37
CA TYR A 143 -13.29 1.95 -10.47
C TYR A 143 -11.87 2.48 -10.65
N THR A 144 -11.72 3.80 -10.65
CA THR A 144 -10.43 4.50 -10.65
C THR A 144 -10.40 5.45 -9.46
N PHE A 145 -9.28 5.50 -8.76
CA PHE A 145 -9.04 6.36 -7.61
C PHE A 145 -7.80 7.20 -7.90
N ASP A 146 -8.00 8.44 -8.33
CA ASP A 146 -6.91 9.39 -8.60
C ASP A 146 -6.69 10.26 -7.38
N MET A 147 -5.47 10.25 -6.84
CA MET A 147 -5.10 10.93 -5.61
C MET A 147 -3.98 11.93 -5.86
N GLY A 148 -4.11 13.10 -5.25
CA GLY A 148 -3.21 14.24 -5.47
C GLY A 148 -2.84 14.97 -4.18
N ASN A 149 -2.03 16.02 -4.37
CA ASN A 149 -1.56 16.90 -3.32
C ASN A 149 -1.97 18.34 -3.65
N SER A 150 -2.87 18.89 -2.84
CA SER A 150 -3.48 20.22 -3.04
C SER A 150 -2.46 21.35 -3.07
N LYS A 151 -1.37 21.20 -2.31
CA LYS A 151 -0.31 22.20 -2.22
C LYS A 151 0.58 22.15 -3.45
N ILE A 152 0.93 20.96 -3.94
CA ILE A 152 1.63 20.83 -5.23
C ILE A 152 0.75 21.34 -6.36
N ALA A 153 -0.55 21.04 -6.35
CA ALA A 153 -1.49 21.58 -7.34
C ALA A 153 -1.51 23.11 -7.32
N TYR A 154 -1.51 23.73 -6.13
CA TYR A 154 -1.39 25.18 -5.98
C TYR A 154 -0.06 25.72 -6.52
N LEU A 155 1.08 25.09 -6.20
CA LEU A 155 2.40 25.47 -6.71
C LEU A 155 2.48 25.37 -8.24
N CYS A 156 1.72 24.46 -8.85
CA CYS A 156 1.63 24.31 -10.30
C CYS A 156 0.62 25.25 -10.96
N SER A 157 -0.23 25.95 -10.21
CA SER A 157 -1.25 26.84 -10.76
C SER A 157 -0.65 28.12 -11.35
N ASP A 158 -1.44 28.82 -12.16
CA ASP A 158 -1.09 30.16 -12.67
C ASP A 158 -1.01 31.23 -11.57
N GLU A 159 -1.60 30.96 -10.39
CA GLU A 159 -1.55 31.86 -9.24
C GLU A 159 -0.20 31.86 -8.55
N TYR A 160 0.57 30.77 -8.69
CA TYR A 160 1.91 30.66 -8.12
C TYR A 160 2.97 31.10 -9.13
N PRO A 161 3.86 32.04 -8.80
CA PRO A 161 4.86 32.51 -9.75
C PRO A 161 5.89 31.43 -10.08
N ASP A 162 6.44 31.48 -11.29
CA ASP A 162 7.61 30.68 -11.67
C ASP A 162 8.83 31.09 -10.84
N PHE A 163 9.62 30.11 -10.41
CA PHE A 163 10.82 30.38 -9.63
C PHE A 163 11.93 30.97 -10.51
N ASP A 164 12.26 32.24 -10.25
CA ASP A 164 13.30 33.01 -10.95
C ASP A 164 14.54 33.33 -10.08
N GLY A 165 14.59 32.76 -8.87
CA GLY A 165 15.63 32.98 -7.89
C GLY A 165 16.89 32.12 -8.05
N GLU A 166 17.87 32.35 -7.16
CA GLU A 166 19.04 31.48 -7.01
C GLU A 166 18.69 30.27 -6.13
N GLY A 167 19.08 29.06 -6.56
CA GLY A 167 18.91 27.84 -5.75
C GLY A 167 18.38 26.64 -6.55
N ALA A 168 18.10 25.56 -5.83
CA ALA A 168 17.54 24.34 -6.41
C ALA A 168 16.03 24.48 -6.64
N TYR A 169 15.55 23.89 -7.73
CA TYR A 169 14.14 23.87 -8.11
C TYR A 169 13.75 22.51 -8.69
N VAL A 170 12.44 22.27 -8.73
CA VAL A 170 11.78 21.13 -9.39
C VAL A 170 11.01 21.66 -10.60
N TYR A 171 10.98 20.89 -11.70
CA TYR A 171 10.22 21.20 -12.92
C TYR A 171 9.68 19.90 -13.54
N GLY A 172 8.86 19.99 -14.59
CA GLY A 172 8.25 18.83 -15.25
C GLY A 172 7.02 18.24 -14.53
N ILE A 173 6.75 18.66 -13.28
CA ILE A 173 5.63 18.16 -12.48
C ILE A 173 4.32 18.94 -12.67
N CYS A 174 4.35 20.06 -13.40
CA CYS A 174 3.21 20.95 -13.64
C CYS A 174 2.83 20.98 -15.10
N ALA A 175 1.57 21.25 -15.44
CA ALA A 175 1.05 21.30 -16.81
C ALA A 175 2.02 21.96 -17.81
N ASP A 176 2.52 23.16 -17.47
CA ASP A 176 3.71 23.73 -18.09
C ASP A 176 4.98 23.04 -17.56
N GLU A 177 5.59 22.20 -18.40
CA GLU A 177 6.79 21.43 -18.06
C GLU A 177 7.99 22.30 -17.73
N GLN A 178 8.01 23.56 -18.19
CA GLN A 178 9.11 24.48 -17.94
C GLN A 178 8.94 25.28 -16.65
N LYS A 179 7.75 25.25 -16.03
CA LYS A 179 7.49 25.93 -14.76
C LYS A 179 8.40 25.35 -13.67
N LYS A 180 9.13 26.23 -13.00
CA LYS A 180 10.02 25.89 -11.89
C LYS A 180 9.34 26.20 -10.57
N ILE A 181 9.44 25.25 -9.65
CA ILE A 181 9.00 25.38 -8.26
C ILE A 181 10.25 25.32 -7.39
N ALA A 182 10.42 26.26 -6.46
CA ALA A 182 11.57 26.21 -5.56
C ALA A 182 11.57 24.88 -4.79
N LYS A 183 12.75 24.25 -4.65
CA LYS A 183 12.87 22.93 -4.00
C LYS A 183 12.28 22.93 -2.59
N GLN A 184 12.46 24.02 -1.85
CA GLN A 184 11.92 24.14 -0.49
C GLN A 184 10.39 24.17 -0.47
N ASP A 185 9.75 24.91 -1.38
CA ASP A 185 8.28 24.97 -1.45
C ASP A 185 7.68 23.61 -1.78
N TYR A 186 8.33 22.86 -2.68
CA TYR A 186 7.97 21.48 -2.99
C TYR A 186 8.08 20.56 -1.77
N ILE A 187 9.21 20.63 -1.04
CA ILE A 187 9.41 19.85 0.20
C ILE A 187 8.38 20.24 1.26
N ASP A 188 8.08 21.52 1.42
CA ASP A 188 7.10 22.03 2.39
C ASP A 188 5.67 21.60 2.02
N ALA A 189 5.35 21.54 0.71
CA ALA A 189 4.07 21.06 0.22
C ALA A 189 3.84 19.59 0.59
N LEU A 190 4.83 18.72 0.38
CA LEU A 190 4.76 17.33 0.79
C LEU A 190 4.75 17.19 2.32
N GLY A 191 5.71 17.86 2.98
CA GLY A 191 5.95 17.73 4.40
C GLY A 191 4.83 18.26 5.28
N SER A 192 4.12 19.32 4.87
CA SER A 192 3.01 19.84 5.69
C SER A 192 1.82 18.88 5.81
N ILE A 193 1.58 18.04 4.80
CA ILE A 193 0.60 16.94 4.88
C ILE A 193 1.20 15.80 5.71
N GLY A 194 2.42 15.37 5.40
CA GLY A 194 3.12 14.31 6.12
C GLY A 194 3.23 14.55 7.62
N LEU A 195 3.53 15.78 8.05
CA LEU A 195 3.62 16.18 9.45
C LEU A 195 2.28 16.13 10.20
N SER A 196 1.14 16.13 9.49
CA SER A 196 -0.19 15.99 10.08
C SER A 196 -0.59 14.53 10.33
N ASN A 197 0.12 13.58 9.74
CA ASN A 197 -0.13 12.14 9.84
C ASN A 197 0.58 11.49 11.03
N ALA A 198 0.19 10.27 11.42
CA ALA A 198 0.90 9.48 12.44
C ALA A 198 2.36 9.21 12.03
N SER A 199 3.24 9.00 13.01
CA SER A 199 4.66 8.67 12.74
C SER A 199 4.84 7.27 12.16
N ILE A 200 3.94 6.36 12.51
CA ILE A 200 3.92 4.98 12.02
C ILE A 200 2.48 4.66 11.64
N ILE A 201 2.29 4.20 10.40
CA ILE A 201 1.03 3.79 9.83
C ILE A 201 0.98 2.27 9.88
N LEU A 202 0.00 1.73 10.60
CA LEU A 202 -0.19 0.30 10.78
C LEU A 202 -1.41 -0.17 9.97
N TRP A 203 -1.27 -1.29 9.27
CA TRP A 203 -2.39 -1.95 8.61
C TRP A 203 -2.35 -3.49 8.78
N PRO A 204 -3.46 -4.18 9.09
CA PRO A 204 -4.69 -3.62 9.63
C PRO A 204 -4.42 -2.68 10.80
N TYR A 205 -5.21 -1.62 10.91
CA TYR A 205 -5.04 -0.65 11.99
C TYR A 205 -5.27 -1.32 13.35
N LYS A 206 -4.80 -0.67 14.42
CA LYS A 206 -4.92 -1.22 15.77
C LYS A 206 -6.39 -1.48 16.13
N ASP A 207 -6.66 -2.68 16.64
CA ASP A 207 -7.97 -3.17 17.05
C ASP A 207 -8.99 -3.20 15.90
N ALA A 208 -8.51 -3.34 14.66
CA ALA A 208 -9.37 -3.45 13.49
C ALA A 208 -10.28 -4.67 13.57
N THR A 209 -11.51 -4.51 13.07
CA THR A 209 -12.48 -5.59 12.92
C THR A 209 -12.90 -5.67 11.47
N ASP A 210 -13.49 -6.80 11.08
CA ASP A 210 -14.05 -7.00 9.75
C ASP A 210 -13.00 -7.02 8.61
N ILE A 211 -11.76 -7.41 8.94
CA ILE A 211 -10.67 -7.53 7.96
C ILE A 211 -10.88 -8.78 7.11
N PRO A 212 -10.89 -8.72 5.77
CA PRO A 212 -10.96 -9.93 4.95
C PRO A 212 -9.87 -10.93 5.36
N PRO A 213 -10.13 -12.24 5.41
CA PRO A 213 -9.12 -13.21 5.87
C PRO A 213 -8.08 -13.59 4.81
N VAL A 214 -8.25 -13.13 3.56
CA VAL A 214 -7.57 -13.67 2.39
C VAL A 214 -7.02 -12.56 1.48
N PHE A 215 -5.91 -12.85 0.84
CA PHE A 215 -5.36 -12.13 -0.31
C PHE A 215 -5.26 -13.09 -1.51
N TYR A 216 -5.48 -12.57 -2.70
CA TYR A 216 -5.35 -13.31 -3.96
C TYR A 216 -4.15 -12.78 -4.72
N GLU A 217 -4.35 -12.25 -5.92
CA GLU A 217 -3.30 -11.77 -6.79
C GLU A 217 -3.37 -10.24 -6.94
N GLU A 218 -2.22 -9.66 -7.23
CA GLU A 218 -2.02 -8.24 -7.53
C GLU A 218 -1.17 -8.14 -8.81
N SER A 219 -1.20 -6.99 -9.48
CA SER A 219 -0.30 -6.70 -10.59
C SER A 219 0.38 -5.34 -10.34
N PRO A 220 1.71 -5.29 -10.22
CA PRO A 220 2.63 -6.43 -10.20
C PRO A 220 2.43 -7.30 -8.94
N ASP A 221 2.83 -8.57 -9.00
CA ASP A 221 2.52 -9.56 -7.96
C ASP A 221 3.60 -9.59 -6.85
N PRO A 222 3.28 -9.23 -5.59
CA PRO A 222 4.21 -9.26 -4.47
C PRO A 222 4.53 -10.69 -3.98
N LEU A 223 3.73 -11.69 -4.37
CA LEU A 223 3.86 -13.08 -3.96
C LEU A 223 3.68 -14.03 -5.16
N PRO A 224 4.57 -13.97 -6.17
CA PRO A 224 4.39 -14.68 -7.45
C PRO A 224 4.39 -16.20 -7.33
N GLU A 225 4.81 -16.76 -6.19
CA GLU A 225 4.74 -18.19 -5.89
C GLU A 225 3.33 -18.70 -5.52
N CYS A 226 2.40 -17.80 -5.15
CA CYS A 226 1.11 -18.16 -4.57
C CYS A 226 -0.05 -17.25 -5.04
N SER A 227 -1.03 -17.83 -5.74
CA SER A 227 -2.26 -17.15 -6.14
C SER A 227 -3.30 -16.94 -5.02
N VAL A 228 -3.16 -17.60 -3.87
CA VAL A 228 -4.00 -17.42 -2.68
C VAL A 228 -3.19 -17.50 -1.40
N SER A 229 -3.42 -16.54 -0.50
CA SER A 229 -2.71 -16.44 0.78
C SER A 229 -3.58 -15.73 1.83
N GLY A 230 -3.05 -15.55 3.04
CA GLY A 230 -3.69 -14.80 4.10
C GLY A 230 -3.63 -13.30 3.89
N TYR A 231 -4.54 -12.57 4.54
CA TYR A 231 -4.55 -11.11 4.44
C TYR A 231 -3.25 -10.51 4.96
N PRO A 232 -2.55 -9.67 4.18
CA PRO A 232 -1.23 -9.20 4.56
C PRO A 232 -1.30 -8.08 5.59
N VAL A 233 -0.31 -8.04 6.46
CA VAL A 233 -0.08 -7.01 7.47
C VAL A 233 1.06 -6.11 7.00
N SER A 234 1.01 -4.81 7.28
CA SER A 234 2.05 -3.87 6.87
C SER A 234 2.29 -2.78 7.90
N VAL A 235 3.55 -2.33 7.93
CA VAL A 235 4.03 -1.19 8.72
C VAL A 235 4.68 -0.22 7.76
N LYS A 236 4.30 1.05 7.85
CA LYS A 236 4.92 2.14 7.10
C LYS A 236 5.35 3.24 8.06
N PHE A 237 6.61 3.65 7.95
CA PHE A 237 7.15 4.78 8.69
C PHE A 237 6.94 6.07 7.92
N ASN A 238 6.44 7.08 8.60
CA ASN A 238 6.24 8.40 8.01
C ASN A 238 7.60 9.08 7.83
N THR A 239 7.99 9.28 6.58
CA THR A 239 9.29 9.84 6.19
C THR A 239 9.54 11.26 6.72
N TYR A 240 8.48 12.02 7.07
CA TYR A 240 8.59 13.38 7.62
C TYR A 240 8.72 13.42 9.15
N LYS A 241 8.54 12.28 9.83
CA LYS A 241 8.63 12.15 11.30
C LYS A 241 9.70 11.16 11.74
N THR A 242 10.44 10.61 10.79
CA THR A 242 11.42 9.56 11.00
C THR A 242 12.78 10.06 10.53
N SER A 243 13.73 10.15 11.45
CA SER A 243 15.07 10.73 11.23
C SER A 243 15.94 9.91 10.30
N SER A 244 15.84 8.59 10.42
CA SER A 244 16.68 7.63 9.71
C SER A 244 15.83 6.44 9.25
N GLN A 245 16.30 5.73 8.24
CA GLN A 245 15.62 4.53 7.78
C GLN A 245 15.62 3.44 8.88
N PRO A 246 14.45 2.87 9.24
CA PRO A 246 14.38 1.80 10.23
C PRO A 246 14.90 0.48 9.65
N SER A 247 15.52 -0.35 10.48
CA SER A 247 15.90 -1.71 10.13
C SER A 247 14.99 -2.72 10.84
N LEU A 248 14.56 -3.75 10.11
CA LEU A 248 13.69 -4.78 10.67
C LEU A 248 14.48 -5.72 11.59
N VAL A 249 13.99 -5.92 12.81
CA VAL A 249 14.52 -6.92 13.75
C VAL A 249 13.61 -8.14 13.81
N GLU A 250 12.30 -7.94 13.92
CA GLU A 250 11.31 -9.03 14.01
C GLU A 250 9.96 -8.58 13.44
N PHE A 251 9.32 -9.47 12.67
CA PHE A 251 7.93 -9.31 12.24
C PHE A 251 7.23 -10.66 12.40
N ALA A 252 6.30 -10.75 13.34
CA ALA A 252 5.58 -11.98 13.63
C ALA A 252 4.06 -11.74 13.73
N LEU A 253 3.31 -12.77 13.37
CA LEU A 253 1.85 -12.82 13.45
C LEU A 253 1.46 -13.98 14.34
N TYR A 254 0.46 -13.77 15.19
CA TYR A 254 -0.08 -14.77 16.10
C TYR A 254 -1.58 -14.90 15.87
N GLU A 255 -2.08 -16.13 15.85
CA GLU A 255 -3.50 -16.45 16.00
C GLU A 255 -3.75 -16.76 17.47
N ASP A 256 -4.56 -15.93 18.13
CA ASP A 256 -4.70 -15.92 19.58
C ASP A 256 -3.32 -15.82 20.28
N GLU A 257 -2.79 -16.93 20.81
CA GLU A 257 -1.47 -17.03 21.45
C GLU A 257 -0.45 -17.87 20.65
N GLU A 258 -0.85 -18.47 19.53
CA GLU A 258 -0.01 -19.35 18.71
C GLU A 258 0.62 -18.56 17.55
N GLN A 259 1.93 -18.69 17.37
CA GLN A 259 2.63 -18.02 16.27
C GLN A 259 2.33 -18.69 14.93
N ILE A 260 2.08 -17.89 13.90
CA ILE A 260 1.96 -18.35 12.52
C ILE A 260 3.35 -18.29 11.89
N ASP A 261 3.92 -19.46 11.61
CA ASP A 261 5.27 -19.59 11.04
C ASP A 261 5.28 -19.60 9.50
N ASP A 262 4.16 -19.99 8.87
CA ASP A 262 4.03 -20.07 7.41
C ASP A 262 3.76 -18.67 6.83
N ILE A 263 4.80 -17.84 6.82
CA ILE A 263 4.74 -16.41 6.44
C ILE A 263 5.87 -16.03 5.46
N LYS A 264 5.64 -14.96 4.71
CA LYS A 264 6.63 -14.27 3.89
C LYS A 264 6.75 -12.81 4.34
N ILE A 265 7.98 -12.34 4.55
CA ILE A 265 8.24 -10.94 4.91
C ILE A 265 8.79 -10.20 3.69
N LEU A 266 8.15 -9.08 3.36
CA LEU A 266 8.56 -8.16 2.31
C LEU A 266 9.14 -6.88 2.92
N THR A 267 10.26 -6.47 2.36
CA THR A 267 11.06 -5.30 2.72
C THR A 267 11.60 -4.69 1.42
N TYR A 268 12.21 -3.51 1.48
CA TYR A 268 12.96 -2.93 0.36
C TYR A 268 13.85 -3.95 -0.40
N ASN A 269 14.57 -4.80 0.33
CA ASN A 269 15.52 -5.75 -0.26
C ASN A 269 14.90 -7.08 -0.71
N SER A 270 13.71 -7.43 -0.20
CA SER A 270 13.06 -8.72 -0.45
C SER A 270 11.81 -8.64 -1.31
N ASP A 271 11.37 -7.42 -1.63
CA ASP A 271 10.28 -7.16 -2.56
C ASP A 271 10.66 -7.62 -3.99
N PRO A 272 9.96 -8.59 -4.59
CA PRO A 272 10.29 -9.09 -5.92
C PRO A 272 10.15 -8.03 -7.02
N ASN A 273 9.37 -6.97 -6.80
CA ASN A 273 9.14 -5.92 -7.80
C ASN A 273 9.89 -4.61 -7.52
N GLY A 274 10.61 -4.51 -6.39
CA GLY A 274 11.40 -3.32 -6.03
C GLY A 274 10.59 -2.03 -5.84
N LEU A 275 9.30 -2.13 -5.49
CA LEU A 275 8.39 -1.01 -5.27
C LEU A 275 8.32 -0.54 -3.81
N PHE A 276 8.76 -1.37 -2.86
CA PHE A 276 8.82 -0.97 -1.46
C PHE A 276 9.88 0.12 -1.27
N SER A 277 9.58 1.12 -0.47
CA SER A 277 10.59 2.03 0.06
C SER A 277 11.31 1.42 1.26
N GLY A 278 12.43 2.04 1.66
CA GLY A 278 13.14 1.70 2.89
C GLY A 278 12.33 1.86 4.19
N TYR A 279 11.16 2.49 4.11
CA TYR A 279 10.29 2.81 5.25
C TYR A 279 9.03 1.91 5.30
N GLU A 280 8.94 0.92 4.40
CA GLU A 280 7.78 0.05 4.24
C GLU A 280 8.14 -1.41 4.48
N PHE A 281 7.27 -2.11 5.20
CA PHE A 281 7.41 -3.51 5.56
C PHE A 281 6.06 -4.21 5.44
N ALA A 282 6.05 -5.46 5.00
CA ALA A 282 4.86 -6.28 4.99
C ALA A 282 5.14 -7.72 5.43
N LEU A 283 4.13 -8.34 6.03
CA LEU A 283 4.09 -9.75 6.40
C LEU A 283 2.87 -10.36 5.71
N MET A 284 3.11 -11.36 4.88
CA MET A 284 2.10 -12.10 4.14
C MET A 284 1.98 -13.51 4.73
N PRO A 285 0.87 -13.87 5.39
CA PRO A 285 0.63 -15.25 5.78
C PRO A 285 0.44 -16.11 4.53
N LEU A 286 1.11 -17.25 4.41
CA LEU A 286 1.04 -18.11 3.22
C LEU A 286 -0.24 -18.97 3.18
N ARG A 287 -1.08 -18.87 4.21
CA ARG A 287 -2.40 -19.50 4.26
C ARG A 287 -3.46 -18.47 4.64
N ARG A 288 -4.66 -18.67 4.11
CA ARG A 288 -5.85 -17.91 4.50
C ARG A 288 -6.00 -17.91 6.03
N LEU A 289 -6.27 -16.73 6.59
CA LEU A 289 -6.63 -16.58 8.00
C LEU A 289 -8.03 -17.14 8.26
N LYS A 290 -8.34 -17.56 9.48
CA LYS A 290 -9.68 -18.07 9.82
C LYS A 290 -10.72 -16.95 9.70
N TRP A 291 -11.95 -17.31 9.35
CA TRP A 291 -13.11 -16.43 9.51
C TRP A 291 -13.33 -16.14 10.99
N GLY A 292 -13.61 -14.89 11.35
CA GLY A 292 -13.82 -14.46 12.74
C GLY A 292 -12.63 -14.69 13.67
N GLY A 293 -11.42 -14.91 13.13
CA GLY A 293 -10.21 -15.17 13.90
C GLY A 293 -9.62 -13.91 14.53
N HIS A 294 -9.00 -14.05 15.70
CA HIS A 294 -8.31 -12.97 16.40
C HIS A 294 -6.80 -13.10 16.20
N TYR A 295 -6.18 -12.01 15.74
CA TYR A 295 -4.77 -11.99 15.42
C TYR A 295 -4.05 -10.88 16.19
N SER A 296 -2.82 -11.17 16.61
CA SER A 296 -1.91 -10.16 17.15
C SER A 296 -0.61 -10.12 16.36
N VAL A 297 -0.05 -8.93 16.23
CA VAL A 297 1.13 -8.65 15.43
C VAL A 297 2.23 -8.14 16.37
N LEU A 298 3.44 -8.63 16.16
CA LEU A 298 4.66 -8.16 16.79
C LEU A 298 5.56 -7.57 15.71
N PHE A 299 5.96 -6.32 15.88
CA PHE A 299 6.92 -5.65 15.02
C PHE A 299 8.03 -5.03 15.88
N THR A 300 9.25 -5.53 15.72
CA THR A 300 10.45 -5.00 16.37
C THR A 300 11.38 -4.42 15.30
N TYR A 301 11.88 -3.22 15.53
CA TYR A 301 12.75 -2.50 14.60
C TYR A 301 13.83 -1.74 15.35
N GLU A 302 14.93 -1.47 14.68
CA GLU A 302 15.99 -0.59 15.16
C GLU A 302 15.99 0.71 14.35
N ILE A 303 16.14 1.84 15.04
CA ILE A 303 16.34 3.15 14.41
C ILE A 303 17.28 3.97 15.29
N ASP A 304 18.25 4.67 14.68
CA ASP A 304 19.23 5.49 15.40
C ASP A 304 19.99 4.74 16.53
N GLY A 305 20.13 3.41 16.39
CA GLY A 305 20.77 2.52 17.37
C GLY A 305 19.87 2.06 18.53
N ASP A 306 18.61 2.52 18.58
CA ASP A 306 17.62 2.12 19.58
C ASP A 306 16.65 1.08 19.01
N VAL A 307 16.41 0.02 19.78
CA VAL A 307 15.45 -1.05 19.43
C VAL A 307 14.08 -0.75 20.04
N HIS A 308 13.06 -0.77 19.19
CA HIS A 308 11.67 -0.52 19.54
C HIS A 308 10.79 -1.71 19.19
N THR A 309 9.74 -1.92 19.98
CA THR A 309 8.75 -2.99 19.76
C THR A 309 7.34 -2.42 19.80
N ILE A 310 6.53 -2.80 18.82
CA ILE A 310 5.11 -2.46 18.72
C ILE A 310 4.30 -3.76 18.67
N ARG A 311 3.20 -3.78 19.43
CA ARG A 311 2.21 -4.87 19.39
C ARG A 311 0.81 -4.30 19.18
N TRP A 312 0.05 -4.89 18.28
CA TRP A 312 -1.36 -4.58 18.05
C TRP A 312 -2.12 -5.82 17.59
N GLY A 313 -3.44 -5.76 17.52
CA GLY A 313 -4.25 -6.87 17.01
C GLY A 313 -5.33 -6.42 16.04
N PHE A 314 -5.91 -7.40 15.36
CA PHE A 314 -7.07 -7.24 14.49
C PHE A 314 -7.90 -8.52 14.48
N THR A 315 -9.15 -8.42 14.04
CA THR A 315 -10.09 -9.54 13.90
C THR A 315 -10.55 -9.61 12.45
N THR A 316 -10.51 -10.82 11.89
CA THR A 316 -11.00 -11.04 10.53
C THR A 316 -12.53 -11.00 10.47
N LYS A 317 -13.06 -10.74 9.27
CA LYS A 317 -14.48 -10.81 8.96
C LYS A 317 -14.99 -12.19 9.33
N ASP A 318 -16.19 -12.24 9.89
CA ASP A 318 -16.93 -13.47 10.13
C ASP A 318 -18.08 -13.58 9.12
N LEU A 319 -18.51 -14.79 8.80
CA LEU A 319 -19.61 -15.03 7.88
C LEU A 319 -20.92 -15.22 8.66
N PRO A 320 -22.03 -14.61 8.22
CA PRO A 320 -23.33 -14.78 8.87
C PRO A 320 -23.99 -16.13 8.54
N TYR A 321 -23.21 -17.13 8.14
CA TYR A 321 -23.64 -18.44 7.66
C TYR A 321 -22.86 -19.54 8.36
N ASP A 322 -23.46 -20.72 8.47
CA ASP A 322 -22.75 -21.88 8.99
C ASP A 322 -21.66 -22.28 8.00
N VAL A 323 -20.40 -22.25 8.46
CA VAL A 323 -19.24 -22.57 7.64
C VAL A 323 -18.97 -24.07 7.68
N ILE A 324 -19.04 -24.73 6.53
CA ILE A 324 -18.64 -26.12 6.34
C ILE A 324 -17.28 -26.12 5.64
N GLN A 325 -16.28 -26.70 6.29
CA GLN A 325 -14.94 -26.85 5.72
C GLN A 325 -14.88 -28.09 4.83
N ILE A 326 -14.46 -27.91 3.58
CA ILE A 326 -14.32 -28.96 2.58
C ILE A 326 -12.84 -29.25 2.41
N GLY A 327 -12.43 -30.44 2.84
CA GLY A 327 -11.07 -30.95 2.68
C GLY A 327 -10.81 -31.56 1.30
N ALA A 328 -9.58 -32.04 1.11
CA ALA A 328 -9.09 -32.63 -0.15
C ALA A 328 -9.90 -33.82 -0.65
N ASP A 329 -10.46 -34.60 0.29
CA ASP A 329 -11.20 -35.81 0.02
C ASP A 329 -12.62 -35.54 -0.51
N ARG A 330 -13.10 -34.30 -0.39
CA ARG A 330 -14.45 -33.85 -0.78
C ARG A 330 -15.54 -34.80 -0.30
N SER A 331 -15.40 -35.25 0.94
CA SER A 331 -16.38 -36.14 1.58
C SER A 331 -17.80 -35.58 1.42
N PRO A 332 -18.80 -36.42 1.10
CA PRO A 332 -20.19 -35.97 0.97
C PRO A 332 -20.65 -35.26 2.24
N ILE A 333 -21.34 -34.13 2.06
CA ILE A 333 -21.87 -33.34 3.17
C ILE A 333 -23.40 -33.41 3.19
N VAL A 334 -23.97 -33.29 4.38
CA VAL A 334 -25.43 -33.21 4.58
C VAL A 334 -25.76 -31.80 5.06
N ILE A 335 -26.74 -31.16 4.42
CA ILE A 335 -27.22 -29.83 4.81
C ILE A 335 -28.73 -29.84 5.06
N GLU A 336 -29.17 -28.96 5.96
CA GLU A 336 -30.60 -28.71 6.17
C GLU A 336 -31.24 -28.01 4.96
N SER A 337 -32.45 -28.43 4.61
CA SER A 337 -33.26 -27.82 3.55
C SER A 337 -33.61 -26.37 3.89
N ASP A 338 -33.47 -25.48 2.91
CA ASP A 338 -33.77 -24.05 2.95
C ASP A 338 -32.93 -23.19 3.91
N LYS A 339 -31.73 -23.65 4.29
CA LYS A 339 -30.76 -22.92 5.12
C LYS A 339 -29.53 -22.51 4.31
N MET A 340 -28.93 -21.36 4.66
CA MET A 340 -27.73 -20.81 4.02
C MET A 340 -26.46 -21.36 4.68
N TYR A 341 -25.53 -21.85 3.87
CA TYR A 341 -24.21 -22.34 4.29
C TYR A 341 -23.10 -21.66 3.51
N ALA A 342 -21.94 -21.50 4.15
CA ALA A 342 -20.69 -21.15 3.49
C ALA A 342 -19.84 -22.42 3.35
N LEU A 343 -19.66 -22.90 2.13
CA LEU A 343 -18.80 -24.04 1.83
C LEU A 343 -17.40 -23.51 1.57
N TYR A 344 -16.52 -23.62 2.56
CA TYR A 344 -15.13 -23.18 2.46
C TYR A 344 -14.24 -24.35 2.04
N PHE A 345 -13.71 -24.30 0.82
CA PHE A 345 -12.76 -25.27 0.29
C PHE A 345 -11.36 -24.89 0.76
N ILE A 346 -10.78 -25.73 1.62
CA ILE A 346 -9.44 -25.51 2.16
C ILE A 346 -8.44 -25.70 1.00
N PRO A 347 -7.66 -24.66 0.65
CA PRO A 347 -6.65 -24.79 -0.40
C PRO A 347 -5.67 -25.91 -0.08
N GLN A 348 -5.43 -26.81 -1.03
CA GLN A 348 -4.44 -27.89 -0.88
C GLN A 348 -3.00 -27.39 -1.00
N ASP A 349 -2.82 -26.32 -1.77
CA ASP A 349 -1.61 -25.53 -1.86
C ASP A 349 -1.98 -24.05 -2.11
N CYS A 350 -0.98 -23.17 -2.15
CA CYS A 350 -1.22 -21.73 -2.28
C CYS A 350 -1.62 -21.26 -3.69
N ASN A 351 -1.86 -22.18 -4.64
CA ASN A 351 -2.39 -21.89 -5.97
C ASN A 351 -3.76 -22.55 -6.20
N ASP A 352 -4.31 -23.27 -5.20
CA ASP A 352 -5.62 -23.90 -5.27
C ASP A 352 -6.73 -22.86 -5.08
N GLN A 353 -7.33 -22.45 -6.21
CA GLN A 353 -8.45 -21.52 -6.27
C GLN A 353 -9.47 -21.94 -7.35
N PHE A 354 -10.70 -21.46 -7.24
CA PHE A 354 -11.77 -21.76 -8.19
C PHE A 354 -11.47 -21.15 -9.56
N GLU A 355 -11.28 -22.00 -10.57
CA GLU A 355 -11.20 -21.63 -11.99
C GLU A 355 -12.51 -21.91 -12.71
N SER A 356 -13.24 -22.95 -12.26
CA SER A 356 -14.53 -23.33 -12.82
C SER A 356 -15.48 -23.79 -11.73
N LEU A 357 -16.74 -23.39 -11.88
CA LEU A 357 -17.85 -23.77 -11.01
C LEU A 357 -19.04 -24.17 -11.85
N SER A 358 -19.58 -25.37 -11.60
CA SER A 358 -20.88 -25.79 -12.12
C SER A 358 -21.57 -26.70 -11.10
N TYR A 359 -22.85 -26.96 -11.28
CA TYR A 359 -23.56 -27.88 -10.41
C TYR A 359 -24.69 -28.56 -11.16
N ARG A 360 -25.09 -29.72 -10.66
CA ARG A 360 -26.27 -30.47 -11.09
C ARG A 360 -26.98 -31.02 -9.87
N TYR A 361 -28.27 -31.30 -10.00
CA TYR A 361 -29.07 -31.80 -8.90
C TYR A 361 -30.15 -32.75 -9.42
N ASP A 362 -30.61 -33.65 -8.56
CA ASP A 362 -31.67 -34.60 -8.91
C ASP A 362 -33.07 -33.99 -8.84
N SER A 363 -34.09 -34.78 -9.19
CA SER A 363 -35.48 -34.32 -9.21
C SER A 363 -36.09 -34.05 -7.82
N GLY A 364 -35.41 -34.42 -6.74
CA GLY A 364 -35.84 -34.17 -5.36
C GLY A 364 -35.49 -32.77 -4.85
N VAL A 365 -34.65 -32.02 -5.57
CA VAL A 365 -34.27 -30.64 -5.25
C VAL A 365 -35.25 -29.67 -5.91
N GLU A 366 -35.88 -28.82 -5.10
CA GLU A 366 -36.86 -27.81 -5.51
C GLU A 366 -36.19 -26.51 -5.99
N SER A 367 -35.12 -26.07 -5.31
CA SER A 367 -34.36 -24.88 -5.68
C SER A 367 -32.92 -24.94 -5.19
N VAL A 368 -32.00 -24.33 -5.94
CA VAL A 368 -30.61 -24.12 -5.55
C VAL A 368 -30.23 -22.67 -5.80
N GLU A 369 -29.73 -22.01 -4.77
CA GLU A 369 -29.02 -20.73 -4.82
C GLU A 369 -27.55 -21.00 -4.51
N LEU A 370 -26.69 -20.85 -5.52
CA LEU A 370 -25.26 -21.11 -5.41
C LEU A 370 -24.48 -19.98 -6.08
N PHE A 371 -23.57 -19.34 -5.34
CA PHE A 371 -22.66 -18.35 -5.89
C PHE A 371 -21.31 -18.38 -5.16
N ALA A 372 -20.25 -17.97 -5.84
CA ALA A 372 -18.94 -17.81 -5.23
C ALA A 372 -18.92 -16.53 -4.39
N TYR A 373 -18.57 -16.64 -3.11
CA TYR A 373 -18.29 -15.49 -2.25
C TYR A 373 -16.89 -14.95 -2.55
N ASP A 374 -15.93 -15.86 -2.68
CA ASP A 374 -14.56 -15.61 -3.09
C ASP A 374 -14.06 -16.84 -3.88
N ARG A 375 -12.77 -16.89 -4.23
CA ARG A 375 -12.22 -18.00 -5.05
C ARG A 375 -11.96 -19.30 -4.28
N ASN A 376 -12.39 -19.41 -3.02
CA ASN A 376 -12.32 -20.64 -2.21
C ASN A 376 -13.57 -20.86 -1.34
N THR A 377 -14.56 -19.98 -1.40
CA THR A 377 -15.79 -20.06 -0.59
C THR A 377 -17.03 -19.94 -1.47
N LEU A 378 -17.93 -20.91 -1.38
CA LEU A 378 -19.25 -20.86 -2.02
C LEU A 378 -20.32 -20.56 -0.98
N ILE A 379 -21.34 -19.80 -1.37
CA ILE A 379 -22.58 -19.67 -0.60
C ILE A 379 -23.63 -20.56 -1.23
N LEU A 380 -24.20 -21.46 -0.43
CA LEU A 380 -25.22 -22.42 -0.85
C LEU A 380 -26.47 -22.28 0.01
N ARG A 381 -27.62 -22.19 -0.64
CA ARG A 381 -28.92 -22.55 -0.08
C ARG A 381 -29.64 -23.45 -1.06
N ALA A 382 -30.16 -24.54 -0.56
CA ALA A 382 -30.95 -25.45 -1.37
C ALA A 382 -32.16 -25.96 -0.60
N ALA A 383 -33.28 -26.08 -1.31
CA ALA A 383 -34.53 -26.60 -0.78
C ALA A 383 -34.94 -27.84 -1.56
N GLY A 384 -35.55 -28.80 -0.87
CA GLY A 384 -35.94 -30.08 -1.43
C GLY A 384 -36.29 -31.11 -0.36
N GLY A 385 -36.61 -32.31 -0.82
CA GLY A 385 -36.93 -33.45 0.04
C GLY A 385 -35.71 -34.12 0.68
N ASP A 386 -35.95 -34.87 1.76
CA ASP A 386 -34.92 -35.67 2.44
C ASP A 386 -34.29 -36.70 1.48
N GLY A 387 -32.96 -36.75 1.45
CA GLY A 387 -32.17 -37.58 0.54
C GLY A 387 -31.97 -37.01 -0.87
N ALA A 388 -32.50 -35.82 -1.18
CA ALA A 388 -32.26 -35.17 -2.46
C ALA A 388 -30.80 -34.70 -2.60
N ARG A 389 -30.21 -34.82 -3.79
CA ARG A 389 -28.77 -34.63 -4.00
C ARG A 389 -28.43 -33.51 -4.96
N ILE A 390 -27.36 -32.80 -4.62
CA ILE A 390 -26.70 -31.79 -5.43
C ILE A 390 -25.24 -32.21 -5.59
N GLU A 391 -24.74 -32.19 -6.82
CA GLU A 391 -23.33 -32.37 -7.11
C GLU A 391 -22.75 -31.02 -7.55
N ILE A 392 -21.83 -30.49 -6.76
CA ILE A 392 -21.11 -29.24 -7.06
C ILE A 392 -19.76 -29.62 -7.66
N LEU A 393 -19.50 -29.16 -8.88
CA LEU A 393 -18.25 -29.37 -9.59
C LEU A 393 -17.40 -28.11 -9.48
N VAL A 394 -16.30 -28.21 -8.75
CA VAL A 394 -15.29 -27.14 -8.62
C VAL A 394 -14.00 -27.66 -9.22
N ASN A 395 -13.48 -26.98 -10.24
CA ASN A 395 -12.28 -27.39 -10.98
C ASN A 395 -12.36 -28.83 -11.55
N GLY A 396 -13.59 -29.27 -11.89
CA GLY A 396 -13.86 -30.61 -12.41
C GLY A 396 -14.01 -31.71 -11.36
N GLU A 397 -13.71 -31.43 -10.09
CA GLU A 397 -13.88 -32.35 -8.98
C GLU A 397 -15.26 -32.18 -8.31
N VAL A 398 -15.86 -33.28 -7.89
CA VAL A 398 -17.25 -33.32 -7.38
C VAL A 398 -17.26 -33.24 -5.85
N LEU A 399 -18.11 -32.37 -5.31
CA LEU A 399 -18.60 -32.40 -3.94
C LEU A 399 -20.07 -32.84 -3.96
N GLU A 400 -20.40 -33.95 -3.30
CA GLU A 400 -21.78 -34.37 -3.11
C GLU A 400 -22.39 -33.68 -1.88
N VAL A 401 -23.58 -33.09 -2.07
CA VAL A 401 -24.36 -32.46 -1.02
C VAL A 401 -25.74 -33.13 -0.98
N GLU A 402 -26.09 -33.70 0.16
CA GLU A 402 -27.40 -34.32 0.40
C GLU A 402 -28.27 -33.42 1.29
N LEU A 403 -29.53 -33.22 0.92
CA LEU A 403 -30.51 -32.54 1.75
C LEU A 403 -31.05 -33.51 2.79
N GLY A 404 -30.86 -33.20 4.07
CA GLY A 404 -31.27 -34.06 5.17
C GLY A 404 -31.93 -33.27 6.30
N SER A 405 -32.87 -33.91 7.01
CA SER A 405 -33.30 -33.44 8.32
C SER A 405 -32.17 -33.62 9.33
N GLY A 406 -31.34 -32.58 9.52
CA GLY A 406 -30.09 -32.69 10.27
C GLY A 406 -30.28 -33.23 11.69
N VAL A 407 -29.71 -34.41 11.99
CA VAL A 407 -28.92 -34.76 13.18
C VAL A 407 -28.09 -36.02 12.89
N GLU A 408 -26.77 -35.86 12.74
CA GLU A 408 -25.78 -36.52 13.60
C GLU A 408 -24.45 -35.75 13.45
N GLU A 409 -23.96 -35.21 14.57
CA GLU A 409 -22.61 -34.65 14.68
C GLU A 409 -21.58 -35.72 14.27
N THR A 410 -21.01 -35.62 13.07
CA THR A 410 -19.75 -36.31 12.77
C THR A 410 -18.60 -35.49 13.35
N GLN A 411 -18.33 -35.80 14.63
CA GLN A 411 -17.07 -35.70 15.37
C GLN A 411 -16.15 -34.51 15.05
N SER A 412 -16.25 -33.50 15.91
CA SER A 412 -15.03 -32.87 16.45
C SER A 412 -14.33 -33.84 17.42
N SER A 413 -13.01 -33.67 17.56
CA SER A 413 -12.05 -34.39 18.42
C SER A 413 -11.35 -35.62 17.80
N SER A 414 -10.17 -35.37 17.23
CA SER A 414 -9.03 -36.29 17.39
C SER A 414 -7.92 -35.57 18.13
N SER A 415 -8.01 -35.63 19.46
CA SER A 415 -6.87 -35.50 20.35
C SER A 415 -5.76 -36.45 19.90
N ILE A 416 -4.62 -35.89 19.54
CA ILE A 416 -3.36 -36.60 19.40
C ILE A 416 -2.98 -37.12 20.79
N GLN A 417 -3.17 -38.41 21.04
CA GLN A 417 -2.38 -39.13 22.01
C GLN A 417 -1.71 -40.33 21.36
N SER A 418 -0.39 -40.30 21.51
CA SER A 418 0.60 -41.24 21.04
C SER A 418 0.34 -42.65 21.54
N SER A 419 0.48 -43.59 20.61
CA SER A 419 0.71 -44.99 20.90
C SER A 419 2.10 -45.15 21.54
N SER A 420 2.14 -45.56 22.81
CA SER A 420 3.27 -46.32 23.32
C SER A 420 2.72 -47.61 23.94
N SER A 421 3.23 -48.70 23.39
CA SER A 421 3.00 -50.05 23.87
C SER A 421 4.01 -50.31 24.97
N GLU A 422 3.55 -50.67 26.17
CA GLU A 422 4.33 -51.52 27.07
C GLU A 422 3.46 -52.11 28.18
N SER A 423 3.82 -53.34 28.52
CA SER A 423 3.12 -54.32 29.34
C SER A 423 3.17 -54.07 30.84
N SER A 424 2.09 -54.49 31.50
CA SER A 424 1.94 -54.95 32.91
C SER A 424 3.19 -55.10 33.79
N ASP A 425 3.21 -54.46 34.97
CA ASP A 425 3.17 -55.15 36.29
C ASP A 425 3.07 -54.19 37.50
N VAL A 426 2.10 -54.50 38.38
CA VAL A 426 2.10 -54.54 39.87
C VAL A 426 2.55 -53.34 40.76
N SER A 427 1.62 -53.00 41.69
CA SER A 427 1.74 -52.62 43.13
C SER A 427 1.54 -51.17 43.64
N VAL A 428 0.39 -51.00 44.33
CA VAL A 428 0.15 -50.51 45.72
C VAL A 428 0.82 -49.23 46.22
N SER A 429 0.02 -48.20 46.56
CA SER A 429 -0.25 -47.59 47.91
C SER A 429 -0.83 -46.16 47.76
N GLN A 430 -2.01 -45.88 48.35
CA GLN A 430 -2.27 -44.93 49.47
C GLN A 430 -1.66 -43.51 49.27
N GLU A 431 -2.37 -42.38 49.35
CA GLU A 431 -3.18 -41.81 50.44
C GLU A 431 -4.11 -40.71 49.84
N THR A 432 -5.43 -40.72 50.05
CA THR A 432 -6.20 -39.90 51.04
C THR A 432 -5.75 -38.45 51.28
N SER A 433 -6.59 -37.48 50.86
CA SER A 433 -7.25 -36.45 51.70
C SER A 433 -7.89 -35.38 50.80
N THR A 434 -9.22 -35.34 50.58
CA THR A 434 -10.28 -34.69 51.41
C THR A 434 -10.01 -33.25 51.86
N SER A 435 -10.71 -32.29 51.24
CA SER A 435 -11.68 -31.38 51.89
C SER A 435 -12.23 -30.42 50.82
N SER A 436 -13.52 -30.41 50.46
CA SER A 436 -14.68 -29.90 51.23
C SER A 436 -14.50 -28.39 51.52
N ALA A 437 -15.43 -27.47 51.25
CA ALA A 437 -16.85 -27.57 50.93
C ALA A 437 -17.40 -26.18 50.51
N ASN A 438 -18.60 -26.23 49.92
CA ASN A 438 -19.77 -25.35 50.15
C ASN A 438 -19.64 -23.84 49.81
N SER A 439 -20.66 -23.16 49.28
CA SER A 439 -22.10 -23.42 49.08
C SER A 439 -22.61 -22.20 48.26
N SER A 440 -23.37 -22.36 47.16
CA SER A 440 -24.85 -22.37 47.10
C SER A 440 -25.51 -21.40 48.11
N SER A 441 -26.49 -20.55 47.84
CA SER A 441 -27.48 -20.31 46.77
C SER A 441 -28.32 -19.11 47.32
N SER A 442 -29.16 -18.35 46.62
CA SER A 442 -30.41 -18.71 45.94
C SER A 442 -31.15 -17.41 45.56
N GLU A 443 -31.82 -17.46 44.39
CA GLU A 443 -33.23 -17.05 44.13
C GLU A 443 -33.61 -15.56 44.21
N GLU A 444 -33.93 -14.92 43.08
CA GLU A 444 -35.20 -14.95 42.31
C GLU A 444 -36.34 -14.10 42.91
N ILE A 445 -36.94 -13.23 42.07
CA ILE A 445 -38.40 -13.03 41.89
C ILE A 445 -38.66 -12.18 40.61
N SER A 446 -39.27 -12.88 39.66
CA SER A 446 -40.22 -12.58 38.57
C SER A 446 -40.67 -11.15 38.14
N SER A 447 -40.68 -11.00 36.80
CA SER A 447 -41.80 -10.61 35.89
C SER A 447 -42.34 -9.18 35.83
N SER A 448 -42.33 -8.56 34.65
CA SER A 448 -43.51 -8.49 33.74
C SER A 448 -43.23 -7.63 32.50
N SER A 449 -43.95 -7.95 31.43
CA SER A 449 -43.80 -7.55 30.04
C SER A 449 -44.71 -6.38 29.64
N SER A 450 -44.29 -5.59 28.64
CA SER A 450 -45.21 -4.97 27.67
C SER A 450 -44.48 -4.37 26.45
N ASN A 451 -44.86 -4.89 25.28
CA ASN A 451 -44.66 -4.35 23.93
C ASN A 451 -45.25 -2.94 23.75
N SER A 452 -44.62 -2.12 22.89
CA SER A 452 -45.31 -1.51 21.74
C SER A 452 -44.36 -0.69 20.86
N SER A 453 -44.19 -1.14 19.62
CA SER A 453 -43.78 -0.34 18.46
C SER A 453 -44.89 0.65 18.10
N GLN A 454 -44.56 1.89 17.69
CA GLN A 454 -45.27 2.59 16.61
C GLN A 454 -44.34 3.62 15.94
N ASN A 455 -44.68 3.84 14.67
CA ASN A 455 -43.91 4.35 13.56
C ASN A 455 -44.51 5.71 13.11
N LEU A 456 -43.79 6.45 12.25
CA LEU A 456 -44.28 7.56 11.38
C LEU A 456 -44.53 8.91 12.07
N SER A 457 -44.26 10.09 11.49
CA SER A 457 -44.10 10.51 10.10
C SER A 457 -43.46 11.91 9.96
N SER A 458 -42.70 12.07 8.88
CA SER A 458 -42.49 13.24 8.00
C SER A 458 -43.02 14.64 8.38
N SER A 459 -42.16 15.65 8.18
CA SER A 459 -42.56 16.88 7.48
C SER A 459 -41.36 17.57 6.81
N SER A 460 -41.40 17.57 5.48
CA SER A 460 -40.66 18.43 4.56
C SER A 460 -41.10 19.89 4.68
N SER A 461 -40.18 20.84 4.55
CA SER A 461 -40.46 22.19 4.02
C SER A 461 -39.19 22.84 3.50
N SER A 462 -39.19 23.13 2.20
CA SER A 462 -38.23 23.91 1.45
C SER A 462 -38.17 25.36 1.94
N GLN A 463 -37.01 26.01 1.85
CA GLN A 463 -36.94 27.42 1.44
C GLN A 463 -35.52 27.80 0.99
N THR A 464 -35.46 28.19 -0.29
CA THR A 464 -34.45 29.05 -0.91
C THR A 464 -34.35 30.39 -0.20
N LEU A 465 -33.14 30.96 -0.08
CA LEU A 465 -32.87 32.39 -0.32
C LEU A 465 -31.37 32.69 -0.34
N SER A 466 -31.08 33.69 -1.15
CA SER A 466 -29.82 34.18 -1.69
C SER A 466 -29.01 35.09 -0.76
N SER A 467 -27.70 35.14 -1.05
CA SER A 467 -26.81 36.32 -1.04
C SER A 467 -26.80 37.24 0.19
N SER A 468 -25.63 37.40 0.83
CA SER A 468 -24.91 38.70 0.84
C SER A 468 -23.54 38.61 1.51
N SER A 469 -22.57 39.16 0.79
CA SER A 469 -21.28 39.65 1.23
C SER A 469 -21.36 40.61 2.42
N SER A 470 -20.40 40.54 3.34
CA SER A 470 -19.83 41.75 3.93
C SER A 470 -18.39 41.53 4.40
N SER A 471 -17.51 42.29 3.76
CA SER A 471 -16.20 42.71 4.22
C SER A 471 -16.29 43.41 5.58
N LEU A 472 -15.31 43.18 6.46
CA LEU A 472 -14.82 44.20 7.38
C LEU A 472 -13.31 44.03 7.58
N SER A 473 -12.62 45.11 7.25
CA SER A 473 -11.19 45.33 7.30
C SER A 473 -10.79 46.03 8.60
N SER A 474 -9.47 46.00 8.84
CA SER A 474 -8.68 46.99 9.58
C SER A 474 -8.82 46.90 11.12
N SER A 475 -7.83 47.21 11.94
CA SER A 475 -6.47 47.73 11.79
C SER A 475 -5.88 47.87 13.21
N SER A 476 -4.55 48.03 13.31
CA SER A 476 -3.77 48.83 14.30
C SER A 476 -2.52 48.06 14.74
N ALA A 477 -1.33 48.39 14.22
CA ALA A 477 -0.42 49.48 14.63
C ALA A 477 0.50 49.04 15.80
N GLN A 478 1.78 48.73 15.53
CA GLN A 478 2.96 49.61 15.41
C GLN A 478 3.75 49.84 16.72
N SER A 479 5.07 49.69 16.55
CA SER A 479 6.21 50.25 17.32
C SER A 479 6.56 49.52 18.64
N LEU A 480 7.83 49.16 18.89
CA LEU A 480 8.95 50.05 19.16
C LEU A 480 10.29 49.31 19.12
N SER A 481 11.34 50.06 18.81
CA SER A 481 12.75 49.67 18.74
C SER A 481 13.52 50.05 20.02
N SER A 482 14.69 49.42 20.15
CA SER A 482 15.96 49.95 20.67
C SER A 482 16.45 49.57 22.08
N LEU A 483 17.80 49.50 22.13
CA LEU A 483 18.78 49.46 23.24
C LEU A 483 19.20 48.06 23.70
N SER A 484 20.49 47.74 23.94
CA SER A 484 21.79 48.34 23.64
C SER A 484 22.87 47.36 24.12
N SER A 485 24.05 47.47 23.52
CA SER A 485 25.31 46.74 23.73
C SER A 485 26.01 46.94 25.09
N SER A 486 27.12 46.19 25.27
CA SER A 486 28.32 46.39 26.14
C SER A 486 28.55 45.20 27.11
N MET A 487 29.75 44.65 27.39
CA MET A 487 31.18 44.93 27.14
C MET A 487 32.00 43.60 27.18
N SER A 488 33.09 43.44 26.40
CA SER A 488 34.54 43.41 26.78
C SER A 488 35.00 42.24 27.70
N SER A 489 36.17 41.60 27.62
CA SER A 489 37.43 41.73 26.85
C SER A 489 38.48 40.75 27.45
N ALA A 490 39.61 40.61 26.73
CA ALA A 490 40.96 40.09 27.11
C ALA A 490 41.25 38.65 26.62
N ALA A 491 42.08 38.42 25.58
CA ALA A 491 43.54 38.67 25.42
C ALA A 491 44.36 37.84 26.42
N ASP A 492 45.49 37.19 26.14
CA ASP A 492 46.46 37.03 25.04
C ASP A 492 47.18 35.70 25.41
N THR A 493 47.92 34.94 24.59
CA THR A 493 49.31 35.23 24.20
C THR A 493 49.81 34.09 23.31
N GLN A 494 50.58 34.44 22.28
CA GLN A 494 51.39 33.56 21.43
C GLN A 494 52.63 33.03 22.18
N GLU A 495 53.14 31.86 21.80
CA GLU A 495 54.58 31.72 21.48
C GLU A 495 54.85 30.53 20.55
N SER A 496 55.88 30.71 19.74
CA SER A 496 56.34 29.84 18.64
C SER A 496 57.71 29.28 19.01
N GLN A 497 58.07 28.08 18.52
CA GLN A 497 59.30 27.82 17.75
C GLN A 497 59.60 26.33 17.55
N SER A 498 60.07 26.08 16.33
CA SER A 498 60.71 24.91 15.74
C SER A 498 61.97 24.40 16.46
N VAL A 499 62.33 23.12 16.28
CA VAL A 499 63.52 22.63 15.54
C VAL A 499 63.64 21.09 15.68
N SER A 500 64.28 20.52 14.66
CA SER A 500 64.34 19.17 14.10
C SER A 500 65.12 18.04 14.82
N SER A 501 64.84 16.84 14.30
CA SER A 501 65.74 15.71 13.94
C SER A 501 66.17 14.69 15.00
N SER A 502 65.76 13.43 14.79
CA SER A 502 66.67 12.30 14.57
C SER A 502 65.92 11.06 14.06
N LEU A 503 66.35 10.54 12.91
CA LEU A 503 65.92 9.27 12.31
C LEU A 503 66.41 8.06 13.12
N SER A 504 65.59 7.01 13.17
CA SER A 504 66.06 5.63 13.07
C SER A 504 65.03 4.76 12.35
N SER A 505 65.48 4.22 11.23
CA SER A 505 64.84 3.33 10.27
C SER A 505 64.44 1.96 10.82
N ALA A 506 63.23 1.53 10.46
CA ALA A 506 62.92 0.14 10.14
C ALA A 506 62.02 0.15 8.90
N SER A 507 62.52 -0.43 7.80
CA SER A 507 61.86 -0.41 6.50
C SER A 507 60.96 -1.62 6.29
N SER A 508 59.84 -1.34 5.61
CA SER A 508 59.27 -2.10 4.49
C SER A 508 58.73 -3.51 4.74
N ALA A 509 57.40 -3.61 4.74
CA ALA A 509 56.67 -4.39 3.75
C ALA A 509 55.26 -3.80 3.59
N GLN A 510 55.13 -2.91 2.60
CA GLN A 510 53.88 -2.34 2.13
C GLN A 510 53.43 -3.24 0.97
N SER A 511 52.27 -3.89 1.08
CA SER A 511 51.63 -4.57 -0.05
C SER A 511 50.89 -3.52 -0.88
N SER A 512 51.65 -2.81 -1.71
CA SER A 512 51.15 -2.03 -2.84
C SER A 512 51.20 -2.93 -4.08
N VAL A 513 50.15 -3.72 -4.31
CA VAL A 513 49.90 -4.39 -5.59
C VAL A 513 48.39 -4.51 -5.73
N GLU A 514 47.76 -3.48 -6.30
CA GLU A 514 46.52 -3.56 -7.11
C GLU A 514 46.10 -2.17 -7.65
N SER A 515 46.38 -1.07 -6.93
CA SER A 515 45.93 0.27 -7.36
C SER A 515 46.65 0.89 -8.57
N VAL A 516 47.88 0.45 -8.88
CA VAL A 516 48.71 1.07 -9.94
C VAL A 516 48.36 0.53 -11.34
N ASP A 517 47.80 -0.67 -11.43
CA ASP A 517 47.37 -1.22 -12.73
C ASP A 517 46.01 -0.67 -13.16
N GLU A 518 45.09 -0.39 -12.24
CA GLU A 518 43.77 0.16 -12.56
C GLU A 518 43.82 1.62 -13.04
N GLU A 519 44.62 2.47 -12.39
CA GLU A 519 44.88 3.85 -12.82
C GLU A 519 45.47 3.89 -14.23
N ARG A 520 46.49 3.06 -14.48
CA ARG A 520 47.15 3.00 -15.78
C ARG A 520 46.24 2.44 -16.87
N LEU A 521 45.44 1.40 -16.57
CA LEU A 521 44.45 0.85 -17.48
C LEU A 521 43.32 1.85 -17.77
N CYS A 522 42.99 2.71 -16.80
CA CYS A 522 42.03 3.78 -16.97
C CYS A 522 42.53 4.85 -17.94
N GLU A 523 43.73 5.35 -17.70
CA GLU A 523 44.35 6.38 -18.54
C GLU A 523 44.65 5.85 -19.95
N GLU A 524 45.05 4.58 -20.11
CA GLU A 524 45.27 3.93 -21.41
C GLU A 524 43.99 3.82 -22.26
N LYS A 525 42.82 3.77 -21.63
CA LYS A 525 41.50 3.81 -22.30
C LYS A 525 41.04 5.24 -22.61
N GLY A 526 41.79 6.26 -22.22
CA GLY A 526 41.42 7.67 -22.40
C GLY A 526 40.42 8.19 -21.37
N TYR A 527 40.27 7.47 -20.25
CA TYR A 527 39.38 7.79 -19.14
C TYR A 527 40.13 8.53 -18.03
N ILE A 528 39.41 9.20 -17.14
CA ILE A 528 39.99 10.00 -16.06
C ILE A 528 40.00 9.16 -14.78
N TRP A 529 41.16 9.04 -14.13
CA TRP A 529 41.30 8.36 -12.84
C TRP A 529 41.19 9.35 -11.68
N ILE A 530 40.30 9.07 -10.72
CA ILE A 530 40.14 9.86 -9.49
C ILE A 530 39.87 8.91 -8.32
N ASP A 531 40.75 8.90 -7.32
CA ASP A 531 40.59 8.21 -6.02
C ASP A 531 40.00 6.78 -6.10
N GLY A 532 40.51 5.95 -7.01
CA GLY A 532 40.10 4.54 -7.15
C GLY A 532 38.99 4.27 -8.16
N LEU A 533 38.52 5.30 -8.89
CA LEU A 533 37.49 5.21 -9.90
C LEU A 533 37.98 5.63 -11.28
N CYS A 534 37.59 4.86 -12.29
CA CYS A 534 37.88 5.13 -13.69
C CYS A 534 36.65 5.67 -14.43
N ILE A 535 36.74 6.89 -14.95
CA ILE A 535 35.59 7.65 -15.45
C ILE A 535 35.69 7.91 -16.96
N GLU A 536 34.75 7.35 -17.73
CA GLU A 536 34.62 7.61 -19.17
C GLU A 536 33.84 8.92 -19.41
N ALA A 537 34.41 9.81 -20.23
CA ALA A 537 33.78 11.07 -20.61
C ALA A 537 33.27 11.00 -22.06
N HIS A 538 31.95 11.01 -22.25
CA HIS A 538 31.36 11.04 -23.58
C HIS A 538 31.05 12.47 -24.03
N TYR A 539 31.62 12.88 -25.16
CA TYR A 539 31.28 14.13 -25.83
C TYR A 539 30.23 13.85 -26.92
N ALA A 540 28.98 14.28 -26.71
CA ALA A 540 27.99 14.24 -27.77
C ALA A 540 28.30 15.33 -28.81
N SER A 541 28.66 14.96 -30.05
CA SER A 541 28.82 15.92 -31.14
C SER A 541 27.45 16.25 -31.75
N SER A 542 26.81 17.33 -31.32
CA SER A 542 25.65 17.89 -32.02
C SER A 542 26.13 18.96 -33.01
N THR A 543 26.11 18.66 -34.31
CA THR A 543 26.23 19.69 -35.34
C THR A 543 24.85 20.31 -35.59
N SER A 544 24.45 21.24 -34.72
CA SER A 544 23.68 22.45 -35.03
C SER A 544 23.30 23.19 -33.74
N SER A 545 23.93 24.34 -33.49
CA SER A 545 23.60 25.37 -32.49
C SER A 545 23.09 24.88 -31.11
N GLU A 546 24.07 24.46 -30.29
CA GLU A 546 24.23 24.73 -28.85
C GLU A 546 23.28 24.13 -27.81
N ILE A 547 23.52 22.86 -27.50
CA ILE A 547 23.90 22.42 -26.15
C ILE A 547 24.99 21.35 -26.35
N ALA A 548 26.19 21.54 -25.81
CA ALA A 548 27.19 20.48 -25.76
C ALA A 548 26.96 19.67 -24.48
N THR A 549 26.34 18.50 -24.62
CA THR A 549 26.14 17.55 -23.52
C THR A 549 27.44 16.77 -23.28
N THR A 550 27.91 16.78 -22.03
CA THR A 550 28.93 15.85 -21.55
C THR A 550 28.26 15.00 -20.49
N SER A 551 28.22 13.68 -20.69
CA SER A 551 27.73 12.71 -19.72
C SER A 551 28.91 11.96 -19.10
N PHE A 552 28.80 11.62 -17.83
CA PHE A 552 29.81 10.86 -17.09
C PHE A 552 29.16 9.59 -16.53
N GLU A 553 29.88 8.49 -16.61
CA GLU A 553 29.47 7.19 -16.07
C GLU A 553 30.50 6.78 -15.00
N ALA A 554 30.02 6.39 -13.81
CA ALA A 554 30.88 5.95 -12.71
C ALA A 554 30.45 4.54 -12.28
N GLN A 555 31.39 3.60 -12.20
CA GLN A 555 31.13 2.24 -11.72
C GLN A 555 31.65 2.06 -10.29
N SER A 556 30.76 1.78 -9.33
CA SER A 556 31.13 1.35 -7.96
C SER A 556 30.11 0.35 -7.42
N SER A 557 30.57 -0.73 -6.79
CA SER A 557 29.75 -1.86 -6.37
C SER A 557 29.26 -1.82 -4.92
N SER A 558 29.47 -0.74 -4.15
CA SER A 558 29.06 -0.72 -2.73
C SER A 558 29.02 0.67 -2.06
N ILE A 559 28.05 1.53 -2.40
CA ILE A 559 27.93 2.87 -1.78
C ILE A 559 26.46 3.21 -1.45
N ASP A 560 26.24 3.74 -0.23
CA ASP A 560 24.97 4.25 0.32
C ASP A 560 24.43 5.47 -0.46
N LEU A 561 23.12 5.53 -0.72
CA LEU A 561 22.46 6.58 -1.50
C LEU A 561 22.58 7.98 -0.86
N SER A 562 22.66 8.07 0.48
CA SER A 562 22.90 9.35 1.16
C SER A 562 24.29 9.90 0.81
N SER A 563 25.27 9.01 0.73
CA SER A 563 26.64 9.34 0.31
C SER A 563 26.75 9.60 -1.19
N GLN A 564 25.86 9.05 -2.05
CA GLN A 564 25.85 9.41 -3.47
C GLN A 564 25.49 10.88 -3.70
N GLN A 565 24.53 11.43 -2.96
CA GLN A 565 24.18 12.84 -3.09
C GLN A 565 25.32 13.75 -2.61
N GLU A 566 25.89 13.46 -1.44
CA GLU A 566 27.04 14.19 -0.90
C GLU A 566 28.28 14.08 -1.80
N TYR A 567 28.46 12.92 -2.45
CA TYR A 567 29.54 12.62 -3.38
C TYR A 567 29.38 13.34 -4.73
N VAL A 568 28.17 13.40 -5.30
CA VAL A 568 27.88 14.20 -6.51
C VAL A 568 28.10 15.68 -6.23
N GLU A 569 27.71 16.17 -5.06
CA GLU A 569 27.96 17.55 -4.64
C GLU A 569 29.47 17.84 -4.48
N GLN A 570 30.24 16.91 -3.91
CA GLN A 570 31.71 17.00 -3.82
C GLN A 570 32.39 16.93 -5.19
N LEU A 571 31.93 16.06 -6.09
CA LEU A 571 32.45 15.92 -7.46
C LEU A 571 32.24 17.21 -8.26
N VAL A 572 31.07 17.84 -8.13
CA VAL A 572 30.77 19.15 -8.73
C VAL A 572 31.68 20.23 -8.14
N GLN A 573 31.94 20.24 -6.82
CA GLN A 573 32.87 21.19 -6.19
C GLN A 573 34.32 21.02 -6.68
N VAL A 574 34.79 19.78 -6.87
CA VAL A 574 36.13 19.48 -7.40
C VAL A 574 36.26 19.91 -8.87
N LEU A 575 35.24 19.66 -9.70
CA LEU A 575 35.21 20.10 -11.11
C LEU A 575 35.19 21.63 -11.24
N VAL A 576 34.52 22.34 -10.33
CA VAL A 576 34.57 23.81 -10.21
C VAL A 576 35.97 24.28 -9.79
N ALA A 577 36.61 23.60 -8.83
CA ALA A 577 37.93 23.95 -8.31
C ALA A 577 39.06 23.72 -9.32
N LEU A 578 38.93 22.74 -10.22
CA LEU A 578 39.88 22.45 -11.30
C LEU A 578 39.82 23.43 -12.48
N GLY A 579 38.95 24.44 -12.44
CA GLY A 579 39.20 25.73 -13.07
C GLY A 579 39.09 25.83 -14.60
N HIS A 580 38.42 24.90 -15.28
CA HIS A 580 38.30 24.94 -16.75
C HIS A 580 36.88 25.13 -17.32
N ILE A 581 35.84 25.17 -16.49
CA ILE A 581 34.45 25.36 -16.95
C ILE A 581 33.70 26.29 -15.99
N PRO A 582 33.24 27.49 -16.42
CA PRO A 582 32.29 28.27 -15.65
C PRO A 582 30.91 27.58 -15.71
N ILE A 583 30.48 26.99 -14.59
CA ILE A 583 29.20 26.30 -14.45
C ILE A 583 28.16 27.32 -13.97
N GLN A 584 27.10 27.58 -14.74
CA GLN A 584 26.00 28.46 -14.33
C GLN A 584 24.88 27.74 -13.55
N GLY A 585 24.94 26.41 -13.48
CA GLY A 585 24.01 25.57 -12.75
C GLY A 585 24.29 24.10 -13.06
N TYR A 586 23.92 23.20 -12.15
CA TYR A 586 23.92 21.76 -12.38
C TYR A 586 22.51 21.25 -12.11
N PHE A 587 22.11 20.22 -12.85
CA PHE A 587 20.91 19.44 -12.57
C PHE A 587 21.37 18.02 -12.27
N ALA A 588 20.91 17.47 -11.15
CA ALA A 588 21.01 16.06 -10.83
C ALA A 588 19.62 15.46 -11.06
N TYR A 589 19.47 14.70 -12.14
CA TYR A 589 18.26 13.92 -12.37
C TYR A 589 18.36 12.62 -11.59
N TYR A 590 17.46 12.44 -10.62
CA TYR A 590 17.16 11.15 -10.03
C TYR A 590 15.84 10.72 -10.66
N GLY A 591 15.88 9.76 -11.58
CA GLY A 591 14.66 9.30 -12.27
C GLY A 591 13.65 8.66 -11.31
N PRO A 592 12.39 8.50 -11.73
CA PRO A 592 11.45 7.62 -11.05
C PRO A 592 12.05 6.20 -10.98
N GLN A 593 11.79 5.51 -9.86
CA GLN A 593 12.43 4.28 -9.36
C GLN A 593 12.38 3.02 -10.28
N ASP A 594 11.95 3.14 -11.53
CA ASP A 594 11.73 1.98 -12.43
C ASP A 594 12.99 1.47 -13.17
N TYR A 595 14.19 1.77 -12.70
CA TYR A 595 15.41 1.15 -13.24
C TYR A 595 16.32 0.65 -12.12
N SER A 596 16.73 -0.61 -12.25
CA SER A 596 17.56 -1.40 -11.34
C SER A 596 19.02 -0.93 -11.20
N ASP A 597 19.32 0.34 -11.49
CA ASP A 597 20.64 0.95 -11.34
C ASP A 597 20.49 2.45 -10.99
N PRO A 598 21.11 2.94 -9.91
CA PRO A 598 21.15 4.36 -9.61
C PRO A 598 22.13 5.07 -10.56
N TYR A 599 21.60 5.72 -11.59
CA TYR A 599 22.37 6.63 -12.45
C TYR A 599 22.13 8.09 -12.05
N ALA A 600 23.21 8.85 -11.86
CA ALA A 600 23.14 10.31 -11.69
C ALA A 600 23.58 10.99 -12.99
N TRP A 601 22.67 11.73 -13.64
CA TRP A 601 23.01 12.56 -14.79
C TRP A 601 23.38 13.97 -14.30
N VAL A 602 24.66 14.35 -14.46
CA VAL A 602 25.12 15.71 -14.16
C VAL A 602 25.22 16.51 -15.47
N TYR A 603 24.27 17.41 -15.68
CA TYR A 603 24.29 18.31 -16.84
C TYR A 603 25.11 19.56 -16.54
N LEU A 604 26.19 19.77 -17.31
CA LEU A 604 27.03 20.96 -17.24
C LEU A 604 26.75 21.88 -18.44
N SER A 605 26.12 23.03 -18.19
CA SER A 605 25.97 24.08 -19.20
C SER A 605 27.31 24.78 -19.45
N LYS A 606 27.76 24.81 -20.71
CA LYS A 606 28.98 25.53 -21.13
C LYS A 606 28.60 26.88 -21.73
N SER A 607 29.23 27.95 -21.26
CA SER A 607 29.18 29.27 -21.93
C SER A 607 29.60 29.12 -23.40
N GLN A 608 28.74 29.59 -24.31
CA GLN A 608 29.26 30.23 -25.51
C GLN A 608 30.01 31.50 -25.09
N LYS A 609 31.27 31.60 -25.50
CA LYS A 609 31.91 32.91 -25.61
C LYS A 609 31.42 33.56 -26.90
N VAL A 610 31.02 34.83 -26.76
CA VAL A 610 30.66 35.84 -27.79
C VAL A 610 31.38 35.65 -29.12
#